data_AF-A0A7J4PUK6-F1
#
_entry.id   AF-A0A7J4PUK6-F1
#
_cell.length_a   1.000
_cell.length_b   1.000
_cell.length_c   1.000
_cell.angle_alpha   90.00
_cell.angle_beta   90.00
_cell.angle_gamma   90.00
#
_symmetry.space_group_name_H-M   'P 1'
#
loop_
_entity.id
_entity.type
_entity.pdbx_description
1 polymer ?
#
loop_
_entity_poly.entity_id
_entity_poly.type
_entity_poly.pdbx_seq_one_letter_code
_entity_poly.pdbx_strand_id
1 'polypeptide(L)'
;MNETIVIVVLGNRLKSIDIHPELKGRMDTAISLYHELLNTKENIYVLLLLSGGISNQDVPISEAEVMRKYCVDNQIPEDKTIMENESLDTIGNAFFTRNIADSVKQRTP
;
A
#
# COMPACT_ATOMS: atom_id res chain seq x y z
N MET A 1 -19.64 12.76 -7.80
CA MET A 1 -18.90 11.83 -6.93
C MET A 1 -17.55 11.61 -7.55
N ASN A 2 -16.47 11.88 -6.82
CA ASN A 2 -15.12 11.61 -7.31
C ASN A 2 -14.87 10.10 -7.24
N GLU A 3 -14.40 9.51 -8.32
CA GLU A 3 -14.08 8.07 -8.37
C GLU A 3 -12.88 7.81 -7.46
N THR A 4 -13.01 6.87 -6.52
CA THR A 4 -11.87 6.44 -5.69
C THR A 4 -11.21 5.21 -6.29
N ILE A 5 -9.92 5.32 -6.59
CA ILE A 5 -9.07 4.22 -7.07
C ILE A 5 -8.14 3.81 -5.94
N VAL A 6 -8.13 2.52 -5.62
CA VAL A 6 -7.24 1.95 -4.61
C VAL A 6 -6.22 1.08 -5.32
N ILE A 7 -4.94 1.45 -5.22
CA ILE A 7 -3.81 0.64 -5.67
C ILE A 7 -3.37 -0.20 -4.49
N VAL A 8 -3.57 -1.51 -4.59
CA VAL A 8 -3.17 -2.45 -3.55
C VAL A 8 -1.75 -2.92 -3.80
N VAL A 9 -0.89 -2.76 -2.80
CA VAL A 9 0.48 -3.28 -2.81
C VAL A 9 0.60 -4.35 -1.75
N LEU A 10 0.87 -5.57 -2.19
CA LEU A 10 1.08 -6.71 -1.30
C LEU A 10 2.55 -6.78 -0.90
N GLY A 11 2.77 -7.04 0.39
CA GLY A 11 4.07 -7.20 0.99
C GLY A 11 4.83 -8.42 0.45
N ASN A 12 6.10 -8.45 0.80
CA ASN A 12 7.01 -9.54 0.49
C ASN A 12 7.93 -9.72 1.69
N ARG A 13 8.09 -10.96 2.14
CA ARG A 13 8.76 -11.30 3.39
C ARG A 13 10.10 -10.59 3.52
N LEU A 14 10.18 -9.69 4.49
CA LEU A 14 11.39 -8.92 4.78
C LEU A 14 12.53 -9.82 5.27
N LYS A 15 13.75 -9.48 4.85
CA LYS A 15 15.00 -10.11 5.30
C LYS A 15 15.83 -9.22 6.23
N SER A 16 15.55 -7.91 6.21
CA SER A 16 16.11 -6.89 7.09
C SER A 16 15.09 -5.75 7.23
N ILE A 17 15.45 -4.69 7.97
CA ILE A 17 14.64 -3.47 8.08
C ILE A 17 14.64 -2.62 6.80
N ASP A 18 15.46 -2.97 5.81
CA ASP A 18 15.58 -2.26 4.54
C ASP A 18 14.66 -2.88 3.48
N ILE A 19 14.16 -2.04 2.58
CA ILE A 19 13.39 -2.51 1.43
C ILE A 19 14.32 -3.27 0.47
N HIS A 20 14.01 -4.55 0.23
CA HIS A 20 14.76 -5.38 -0.70
C HIS A 20 14.29 -5.15 -2.15
N PRO A 21 15.08 -5.52 -3.18
CA PRO A 21 14.81 -5.18 -4.59
C PRO A 21 13.43 -5.58 -5.10
N GLU A 22 12.91 -6.75 -4.72
CA GLU A 22 11.61 -7.22 -5.18
C GLU A 22 10.45 -6.39 -4.60
N LEU A 23 10.52 -6.01 -3.32
CA LEU A 23 9.51 -5.15 -2.71
C LEU A 23 9.64 -3.72 -3.24
N LYS A 24 10.87 -3.24 -3.44
CA LYS A 24 11.15 -1.95 -4.08
C LYS A 24 10.52 -1.86 -5.47
N GLY A 25 10.69 -2.88 -6.31
CA GLY A 25 10.11 -2.91 -7.66
C GLY A 25 8.57 -2.85 -7.67
N ARG A 26 7.91 -3.45 -6.68
CA ARG A 26 6.45 -3.31 -6.49
C ARG A 26 6.07 -1.88 -6.12
N MET A 27 6.80 -1.29 -5.17
CA MET A 27 6.56 0.08 -4.73
C MET A 27 6.80 1.09 -5.85
N ASP A 28 7.88 0.94 -6.61
CA ASP A 28 8.19 1.81 -7.76
C ASP A 28 7.06 1.77 -8.79
N THR A 29 6.57 0.57 -9.11
CA THR A 29 5.43 0.38 -10.01
C THR A 29 4.15 1.04 -9.48
N ALA A 30 3.86 0.86 -8.19
CA ALA A 30 2.68 1.44 -7.55
C ALA A 30 2.71 2.98 -7.52
N ILE A 31 3.87 3.56 -7.22
CA ILE A 31 4.10 5.01 -7.21
C ILE A 31 4.00 5.56 -8.64
N SER A 32 4.59 4.88 -9.63
CA SER A 32 4.45 5.27 -11.04
C SER A 32 2.98 5.30 -11.47
N LEU A 33 2.21 4.25 -11.14
CA LEU A 33 0.79 4.17 -11.45
C LEU A 33 -0.02 5.25 -10.71
N TYR A 34 0.30 5.54 -9.45
CA TYR A 34 -0.32 6.62 -8.69
C TYR A 34 -0.18 7.97 -9.41
N HIS A 35 1.04 8.32 -9.85
CA HIS A 35 1.27 9.56 -10.59
C HIS A 35 0.62 9.56 -11.97
N GLU A 36 0.69 8.44 -12.70
CA GLU A 36 0.04 8.29 -14.00
C GLU A 36 -1.47 8.55 -13.90
N LEU A 37 -2.15 7.96 -12.91
CA LEU A 37 -3.59 8.17 -12.71
C LEU A 37 -3.92 9.63 -12.42
N LEU A 38 -3.17 10.29 -11.54
CA LEU A 38 -3.39 11.71 -11.21
C LEU A 38 -3.14 12.64 -12.41
N ASN A 39 -2.26 12.24 -13.33
CA ASN A 39 -1.96 13.04 -14.53
C ASN A 39 -2.93 12.79 -15.69
N THR A 40 -3.57 11.62 -15.73
CA THR A 40 -4.38 11.19 -16.88
C THR A 40 -5.89 11.22 -16.62
N LYS A 41 -6.32 11.24 -15.36
CA LYS A 41 -7.72 11.25 -14.98
C LYS A 41 -8.06 12.46 -14.12
N GLU A 42 -9.20 13.06 -14.40
CA GLU A 42 -9.75 14.16 -13.61
C GLU A 42 -10.78 13.65 -12.60
N ASN A 43 -10.98 14.39 -11.51
CA ASN A 43 -12.00 14.10 -10.48
C ASN A 43 -11.86 12.69 -9.84
N ILE A 44 -10.63 12.21 -9.70
CA ILE A 44 -10.33 10.96 -9.01
C ILE A 44 -9.66 11.21 -7.65
N TYR A 45 -9.79 10.24 -6.76
CA TYR A 45 -9.03 10.15 -5.52
C TYR A 45 -8.25 8.84 -5.52
N VAL A 46 -6.93 8.89 -5.38
CA VAL A 46 -6.08 7.69 -5.43
C VAL A 46 -5.51 7.41 -4.05
N LEU A 47 -5.57 6.14 -3.63
CA LEU A 47 -5.00 5.64 -2.39
C LEU A 47 -4.06 4.48 -2.66
N LEU A 48 -2.93 4.44 -1.96
CA LEU A 48 -2.05 3.28 -1.87
C LEU A 48 -2.44 2.48 -0.62
N LEU A 49 -2.95 1.26 -0.81
CA LEU A 49 -3.23 0.32 0.27
C LEU A 49 -2.07 -0.67 0.40
N LEU A 50 -1.28 -0.50 1.45
CA LEU A 50 -0.04 -1.21 1.71
C LEU A 50 -0.32 -2.36 2.69
N SER A 51 -0.34 -3.59 2.18
CA SER A 51 -0.82 -4.79 2.90
C SER A 51 0.34 -5.72 3.19
N GLY A 52 0.64 -5.94 4.48
CA GLY A 52 1.67 -6.88 4.91
C GLY A 52 2.11 -6.67 6.36
N GLY A 53 1.94 -7.69 7.19
CA GLY A 53 2.30 -7.69 8.59
C GLY A 53 3.75 -8.11 8.85
N ILE A 54 4.00 -8.56 10.08
CA ILE A 54 5.31 -9.11 10.50
C ILE A 54 5.33 -10.60 10.15
N SER A 55 5.73 -10.92 8.92
CA SER A 55 5.87 -12.30 8.44
C SER A 55 7.21 -12.94 8.81
N ASN A 56 8.19 -12.14 9.25
CA ASN A 56 9.49 -12.59 9.72
C ASN A 56 9.75 -12.09 11.15
N GLN A 57 9.74 -13.00 12.14
CA GLN A 57 9.91 -12.66 13.55
C GLN A 57 11.30 -12.09 13.90
N ASP A 58 12.30 -12.31 13.04
CA ASP A 58 13.64 -11.76 13.20
C ASP A 58 13.74 -10.27 12.78
N VAL A 59 12.70 -9.75 12.12
CA VAL A 59 12.64 -8.36 11.62
C VAL A 59 11.53 -7.62 12.38
N PRO A 60 11.85 -6.68 13.29
CA PRO A 60 10.88 -6.08 14.21
C PRO A 60 10.07 -4.93 13.56
N ILE A 61 9.73 -5.06 12.28
CA ILE A 61 8.96 -4.08 11.51
C ILE A 61 8.10 -4.82 10.48
N SER A 62 6.87 -4.36 10.28
CA SER A 62 5.99 -4.94 9.26
C SER A 62 6.40 -4.54 7.85
N GLU A 63 6.02 -5.36 6.87
CA GLU A 63 6.18 -5.03 5.45
C GLU A 63 5.46 -3.70 5.11
N ALA A 64 4.26 -3.48 5.67
CA ALA A 64 3.48 -2.27 5.45
C ALA A 64 4.14 -1.01 6.00
N GLU A 65 4.85 -1.09 7.13
CA GLU A 65 5.64 0.03 7.67
C GLU A 65 6.82 0.38 6.77
N VAL A 66 7.56 -0.62 6.27
CA VAL A 66 8.66 -0.41 5.29
C VAL A 66 8.13 0.22 4.01
N MET A 67 6.98 -0.27 3.50
CA MET A 67 6.33 0.30 2.32
C MET A 67 5.87 1.75 2.56
N ARG A 68 5.31 2.07 3.74
CA ARG A 68 4.86 3.44 4.06
C ARG A 68 6.04 4.39 4.16
N LYS A 69 7.14 3.97 4.78
CA LYS A 69 8.38 4.75 4.78
C LYS A 69 8.85 5.03 3.35
N TYR A 70 8.81 4.02 2.48
CA TYR A 70 9.18 4.19 1.08
C TYR A 70 8.29 5.20 0.34
N CYS A 71 6.98 5.21 0.60
CA CYS A 71 6.07 6.24 0.07
C CYS A 71 6.47 7.65 0.51
N VAL A 72 6.74 7.86 1.80
CA VAL A 72 7.14 9.17 2.36
C VAL A 72 8.46 9.63 1.75
N ASP A 73 9.46 8.73 1.66
CA ASP A 73 10.76 9.03 1.06
C ASP A 73 10.64 9.41 -0.43
N ASN A 74 9.57 8.97 -1.11
CA ASN A 74 9.23 9.30 -2.50
C ASN A 74 8.13 10.38 -2.61
N GLN A 75 7.92 11.20 -1.57
CA GLN A 75 7.02 12.36 -1.59
C GLN A 75 5.53 12.03 -1.83
N ILE A 76 5.11 10.80 -1.53
CA ILE A 76 3.67 10.47 -1.46
C ILE A 76 3.12 11.02 -0.14
N PRO A 77 2.04 11.83 -0.16
CA PRO A 77 1.43 12.34 1.06
C PRO A 77 0.91 11.21 1.96
N GLU A 78 1.09 11.35 3.27
CA GLU A 78 0.70 10.30 4.23
C GLU A 78 -0.81 9.97 4.18
N ASP A 79 -1.65 10.97 3.94
CA ASP A 79 -3.11 10.81 3.81
C ASP A 79 -3.53 10.06 2.54
N LYS A 80 -2.57 9.77 1.64
CA LYS A 80 -2.76 8.95 0.44
C LYS A 80 -2.36 7.50 0.65
N THR A 81 -1.87 7.15 1.83
CA THR A 81 -1.46 5.80 2.19
C THR A 81 -2.39 5.22 3.25
N ILE A 82 -2.77 3.96 3.09
CA ILE A 82 -3.43 3.17 4.11
C ILE A 82 -2.54 1.98 4.42
N MET A 83 -2.20 1.82 5.69
CA MET A 83 -1.36 0.72 6.17
C MET A 83 -2.26 -0.39 6.72
N GLU A 84 -2.03 -1.61 6.26
CA GLU A 84 -2.65 -2.83 6.74
C GLU A 84 -1.53 -3.78 7.15
N ASN A 85 -1.39 -4.05 8.45
CA ASN A 85 -0.27 -4.80 9.03
C ASN A 85 -0.70 -6.06 9.82
N GLU A 86 -1.94 -6.52 9.63
CA GLU A 86 -2.49 -7.73 10.24
C GLU A 86 -2.29 -8.97 9.34
N SER A 87 -2.12 -8.79 8.02
CA SER A 87 -1.89 -9.88 7.07
C SER A 87 -0.57 -10.63 7.30
N LEU A 88 -0.63 -11.93 7.60
CA LEU A 88 0.55 -12.80 7.72
C LEU A 88 0.75 -13.74 6.52
N ASP A 89 -0.26 -13.87 5.65
CA ASP A 89 -0.24 -14.77 4.52
C ASP A 89 -1.08 -14.24 3.34
N THR A 90 -1.16 -15.02 2.26
CA THR A 90 -1.91 -14.68 1.04
C THR A 90 -3.42 -14.54 1.30
N ILE A 91 -4.00 -15.34 2.20
CA ILE A 91 -5.44 -15.32 2.49
C ILE A 91 -5.79 -14.06 3.28
N GLY A 92 -4.99 -13.73 4.30
CA GLY A 92 -5.09 -12.49 5.06
C GLY A 92 -5.03 -11.28 4.15
N ASN A 93 -4.01 -11.21 3.28
CA ASN A 93 -3.87 -10.13 2.31
C ASN A 93 -5.15 -9.93 1.48
N ALA A 94 -5.75 -11.01 0.96
CA ALA A 94 -6.98 -10.91 0.18
C ALA A 94 -8.18 -10.42 1.01
N PHE A 95 -8.32 -10.91 2.25
CA PHE A 95 -9.41 -10.55 3.16
C PHE A 95 -9.32 -9.09 3.62
N PHE A 96 -8.19 -8.68 4.17
CA PHE A 96 -8.04 -7.34 4.74
C PHE A 96 -8.07 -6.25 3.67
N THR A 97 -7.41 -6.48 2.52
CA THR A 97 -7.42 -5.49 1.43
C THR A 97 -8.82 -5.26 0.85
N ARG A 98 -9.63 -6.32 0.71
CA ARG A 98 -11.03 -6.20 0.28
C ARG A 98 -11.83 -5.37 1.27
N ASN A 99 -11.78 -5.72 2.55
CA ASN A 99 -12.55 -5.04 3.59
C ASN A 99 -12.21 -3.55 3.67
N ILE A 100 -10.93 -3.20 3.61
CA ILE A 100 -10.48 -1.81 3.63
C ILE A 100 -10.95 -1.08 2.37
N ALA A 101 -10.74 -1.65 1.19
CA ALA A 101 -11.16 -1.03 -0.07
C ALA A 101 -12.68 -0.77 -0.11
N ASP A 102 -13.49 -1.69 0.41
CA ASP A 102 -14.94 -1.52 0.48
C ASP A 102 -15.36 -0.47 1.53
N SER A 103 -14.63 -0.35 2.64
CA SER A 103 -14.87 0.69 3.66
C SER A 103 -14.55 2.10 3.16
N VAL A 104 -13.52 2.24 2.31
CA VAL A 104 -13.12 3.51 1.70
C VAL A 104 -14.22 4.02 0.76
N LYS A 105 -14.82 3.13 -0.05
CA LYS A 105 -15.93 3.50 -0.95
C LYS A 105 -17.11 4.13 -0.19
N GLN A 106 -17.38 3.66 1.02
CA GLN A 106 -18.51 4.11 1.85
C GLN A 106 -18.27 5.46 2.54
N ARG A 107 -17.03 5.97 2.55
CA ARG A 107 -16.64 7.21 3.25
C ARG A 107 -16.44 8.42 2.34
N THR A 108 -16.59 8.25 1.03
CA THR A 108 -16.50 9.36 0.08
C THR A 108 -17.77 10.23 0.18
N PRO A 109 -17.67 11.54 0.48
CA PRO A 109 -18.82 12.44 0.57
C PRO A 109 -19.53 12.65 -0.78
#